data_AF-A0A2V6UJD4-F1
#
_entry.id   AF-A0A2V6UJD4-F1
#
_cell.length_a   1.000
_cell.length_b   1.000
_cell.length_c   1.000
_cell.angle_alpha   90.00
_cell.angle_beta   90.00
_cell.angle_gamma   90.00
#
_symmetry.space_group_name_H-M   'P 1'
#
loop_
_entity.id
_entity.type
_entity.pdbx_description
1 polymer ?
#
loop_
_entity_poly.entity_id
_entity_poly.type
_entity_poly.pdbx_seq_one_letter_code
_entity_poly.pdbx_strand_id
1 'polypeptide(L)'
;MRTRTALLLSTLLGLAPAAALAHHGWSGYDASQVLNLTGTIRDAGYEHPHGYVKLETPDKTWLVVLAPPSRMENRGLPREMLKAGTKASVVGYPNRSDPGEMRAERITIGDKTTELR
;
A
#
# COMPACT_ATOMS: atom_id res chain seq x y z
N MET A 1 -51.18 46.17 29.08
CA MET A 1 -49.81 46.31 28.51
C MET A 1 -48.85 45.46 29.33
N ARG A 2 -48.17 44.50 28.67
CA ARG A 2 -46.79 44.02 28.96
C ARG A 2 -46.51 42.83 28.05
N THR A 3 -45.91 43.15 26.90
CA THR A 3 -45.28 42.24 25.96
C THR A 3 -44.15 41.46 26.64
N ARG A 4 -44.05 40.16 26.39
CA ARG A 4 -42.79 39.41 26.55
C ARG A 4 -42.58 38.49 25.35
N THR A 5 -41.71 39.01 24.51
CA THR A 5 -41.12 38.49 23.29
C THR A 5 -40.58 37.06 23.49
N ALA A 6 -40.93 36.16 22.59
CA ALA A 6 -40.27 34.86 22.45
C ALA A 6 -38.85 35.05 21.90
N LEU A 7 -37.88 34.31 22.44
CA LEU A 7 -36.57 34.17 21.83
C LEU A 7 -36.21 32.68 21.74
N LEU A 8 -36.16 32.21 20.49
CA LEU A 8 -35.63 30.92 20.07
C LEU A 8 -34.14 30.84 20.36
N LEU A 9 -33.66 29.65 20.76
CA LEU A 9 -32.27 29.30 20.58
C LEU A 9 -32.18 27.88 20.02
N SER A 10 -32.24 27.79 18.71
CA SER A 10 -32.02 26.57 17.93
C SER A 10 -30.51 26.28 17.91
N THR A 11 -30.05 25.35 18.74
CA THR A 11 -28.68 24.83 18.68
C THR A 11 -28.53 23.90 17.47
N LEU A 12 -28.03 24.41 16.35
CA LEU A 12 -27.50 23.57 15.29
C LEU A 12 -26.18 22.93 15.77
N LEU A 13 -26.26 21.68 16.22
CA LEU A 13 -25.10 20.83 16.41
C LEU A 13 -24.57 20.42 15.02
N GLY A 14 -23.54 21.11 14.55
CA GLY A 14 -22.82 20.73 13.34
C GLY A 14 -22.10 19.41 13.55
N LEU A 15 -22.61 18.32 12.97
CA LEU A 15 -21.84 17.10 12.77
C LEU A 15 -20.81 17.37 11.66
N ALA A 16 -19.59 17.72 12.05
CA ALA A 16 -18.46 17.61 11.12
C ALA A 16 -18.21 16.12 10.87
N PRO A 17 -18.19 15.63 9.61
CA PRO A 17 -17.75 14.28 9.33
C PRO A 17 -16.26 14.21 9.64
N ALA A 18 -15.91 13.55 10.75
CA ALA A 18 -14.54 13.14 10.98
C ALA A 18 -14.18 12.15 9.87
N ALA A 19 -13.43 12.62 8.86
CA ALA A 19 -12.80 11.74 7.89
C ALA A 19 -11.82 10.85 8.67
N ALA A 20 -12.27 9.68 9.10
CA ALA A 20 -11.41 8.66 9.66
C ALA A 20 -10.53 8.14 8.50
N LEU A 21 -9.37 8.77 8.29
CA LEU A 21 -8.31 8.16 7.50
C LEU A 21 -7.80 6.95 8.27
N ALA A 22 -8.35 5.78 7.96
CA ALA A 22 -7.71 4.55 8.30
C ALA A 22 -6.45 4.41 7.43
N HIS A 23 -5.32 4.93 7.90
CA HIS A 23 -4.03 4.35 7.50
C HIS A 23 -3.92 3.00 8.20
N HIS A 24 -4.52 1.96 7.60
CA HIS A 24 -4.30 0.60 8.04
C HIS A 24 -2.80 0.32 7.98
N GLY A 25 -2.19 0.29 9.16
CA GLY A 25 -0.77 -0.01 9.30
C GLY A 25 -0.46 -1.43 8.85
N TRP A 26 0.79 -1.84 9.07
CA TRP A 26 1.31 -3.08 8.50
C TRP A 26 1.16 -4.30 9.40
N SER A 27 0.24 -4.24 10.36
CA SER A 27 -0.04 -5.31 11.32
C SER A 27 -0.57 -6.60 10.66
N GLY A 28 -1.17 -6.47 9.47
CA GLY A 28 -1.60 -7.59 8.65
C GLY A 28 -0.47 -8.44 8.08
N TYR A 29 0.80 -8.02 8.23
CA TYR A 29 1.96 -8.77 7.73
C TYR A 29 2.80 -9.31 8.89
N ASP A 30 3.39 -10.50 8.70
CA ASP A 30 4.23 -11.12 9.71
C ASP A 30 5.71 -10.77 9.58
N ALA A 31 6.13 -9.71 10.27
CA ALA A 31 7.52 -9.26 10.28
C ALA A 31 8.51 -10.27 10.91
N SER A 32 8.02 -11.33 11.58
CA SER A 32 8.89 -12.40 12.08
C SER A 32 9.30 -13.41 10.99
N GLN A 33 8.63 -13.38 9.83
CA GLN A 33 8.86 -14.29 8.71
C GLN A 33 9.34 -13.52 7.49
N VAL A 34 10.65 -13.56 7.23
CA VAL A 34 11.24 -12.93 6.05
C VAL A 34 11.05 -13.83 4.83
N LEU A 35 10.39 -13.32 3.80
CA LEU A 35 10.36 -13.90 2.46
C LEU A 35 11.41 -13.25 1.57
N ASN A 36 12.07 -14.07 0.76
CA ASN A 36 12.95 -13.64 -0.33
C ASN A 36 12.50 -14.35 -1.61
N LEU A 37 11.76 -13.65 -2.45
CA LEU A 37 11.15 -14.21 -3.66
C LEU A 37 11.84 -13.65 -4.90
N THR A 38 12.05 -14.48 -5.91
CA THR A 38 12.55 -14.06 -7.23
C THR A 38 11.64 -14.60 -8.31
N GLY A 39 11.24 -13.74 -9.23
CA GLY A 39 10.25 -14.10 -10.23
C GLY A 39 10.20 -13.15 -11.42
N THR A 40 9.17 -13.35 -12.25
CA THR A 40 8.82 -12.47 -13.37
C THR A 40 7.57 -11.67 -13.03
N ILE A 41 7.63 -10.36 -13.20
CA ILE A 41 6.44 -9.51 -13.08
C ILE A 41 5.48 -9.84 -14.22
N ARG A 42 4.25 -10.20 -13.89
CA ARG A 42 3.16 -10.46 -14.85
C ARG A 42 2.25 -9.27 -15.04
N ASP A 43 2.10 -8.47 -14.00
CA ASP A 43 1.22 -7.31 -13.95
C ASP A 43 1.72 -6.37 -12.85
N ALA A 44 1.45 -5.08 -12.97
CA ALA A 44 1.84 -4.08 -11.99
C ALA A 44 0.80 -2.97 -11.90
N GLY A 45 0.39 -2.67 -10.67
CA GLY A 45 -0.39 -1.49 -10.36
C GLY A 45 0.52 -0.42 -9.78
N TYR A 46 0.36 0.80 -10.27
CA TYR A 46 1.12 1.95 -9.80
C TYR A 46 0.11 3.05 -9.49
N GLU A 47 -0.65 2.79 -8.44
CA GLU A 47 -1.82 3.55 -8.00
C GLU A 47 -1.68 3.90 -6.51
N HIS A 48 -2.56 4.76 -6.01
CA HIS A 48 -2.60 5.12 -4.59
C HIS A 48 -3.59 4.20 -3.84
N PRO A 49 -3.33 3.84 -2.58
CA PRO A 49 -2.23 4.32 -1.71
C PRO A 49 -0.91 3.56 -1.86
N HIS A 50 -0.92 2.37 -2.48
CA HIS A 50 0.25 1.51 -2.66
C HIS A 50 0.29 0.95 -4.08
N GLY A 51 1.48 0.91 -4.65
CA GLY A 51 1.71 0.10 -5.86
C GLY A 51 1.71 -1.40 -5.54
N TYR A 52 1.63 -2.22 -6.57
CA TYR A 52 1.79 -3.66 -6.46
C TYR A 52 2.47 -4.25 -7.70
N VAL A 53 3.01 -5.45 -7.56
CA VAL A 53 3.32 -6.34 -8.70
C VAL A 53 2.72 -7.73 -8.47
N LYS A 54 2.22 -8.36 -9.54
CA LYS A 54 1.97 -9.80 -9.56
C LYS A 54 3.25 -10.50 -9.98
N LEU A 55 3.96 -11.10 -9.04
CA LEU A 55 5.26 -11.73 -9.26
C LEU A 55 5.07 -13.24 -9.40
N GLU A 56 5.30 -13.76 -10.60
CA GLU A 56 5.31 -15.20 -10.84
C GLU A 56 6.66 -15.80 -10.41
N THR A 57 6.61 -16.63 -9.38
CA THR A 57 7.70 -17.46 -8.87
C THR A 57 7.50 -18.91 -9.33
N PRO A 58 8.46 -19.83 -9.10
CA PRO A 58 8.31 -21.23 -9.54
C PRO A 58 7.11 -21.97 -8.93
N ASP A 59 6.68 -21.57 -7.73
CA ASP A 59 5.57 -22.19 -7.00
C ASP A 59 4.21 -21.59 -7.34
N LYS A 60 4.10 -20.26 -7.45
CA LYS A 60 2.82 -19.56 -7.69
C LYS A 60 3.04 -18.11 -8.15
N THR A 61 1.95 -17.39 -8.35
CA THR A 61 2.00 -15.92 -8.50
C THR A 61 1.66 -15.25 -7.17
N TRP A 62 2.54 -14.37 -6.71
CA TRP A 62 2.39 -13.56 -5.51
C TRP A 62 1.82 -12.19 -5.85
N LEU A 63 0.88 -11.70 -5.05
CA LEU A 63 0.60 -10.27 -4.97
C LEU A 63 1.61 -9.62 -4.03
N VAL A 64 2.51 -8.81 -4.59
CA VAL A 64 3.53 -8.10 -3.82
C VAL A 64 3.10 -6.65 -3.68
N VAL A 65 2.70 -6.26 -2.47
CA VAL A 65 2.35 -4.87 -2.11
C VAL A 65 3.63 -4.05 -1.94
N LEU A 66 3.73 -2.94 -2.67
CA LEU A 66 4.89 -2.05 -2.71
C LEU A 66 4.65 -0.76 -1.90
N ALA A 67 5.56 0.20 -2.02
CA ALA A 67 5.40 1.53 -1.46
C ALA A 67 4.37 2.37 -2.23
N PRO A 68 3.95 3.54 -1.68
CA PRO A 68 3.23 4.53 -2.47
C PRO A 68 4.04 4.97 -3.71
N PRO A 69 3.39 5.24 -4.86
CA PRO A 69 4.03 5.70 -6.09
C PRO A 69 5.07 6.81 -5.88
N SER A 70 4.71 7.86 -5.15
CA SER A 70 5.61 8.99 -4.89
C SER A 70 6.91 8.59 -4.18
N ARG A 71 6.86 7.62 -3.25
CA ARG A 71 8.07 7.10 -2.59
C ARG A 71 8.91 6.28 -3.57
N MET A 72 8.27 5.47 -4.40
CA MET A 72 8.96 4.66 -5.41
C MET A 72 9.68 5.56 -6.42
N GLU A 73 8.99 6.56 -6.98
CA GLU A 73 9.59 7.58 -7.87
C GLU A 73 10.79 8.26 -7.21
N ASN A 74 10.60 8.79 -6.00
CA ASN A 74 11.65 9.53 -5.28
C ASN A 74 12.87 8.67 -4.93
N ARG A 75 12.71 7.35 -4.90
CA ARG A 75 13.79 6.38 -4.67
C ARG A 75 14.27 5.70 -5.95
N GLY A 76 13.83 6.22 -7.10
CA GLY A 76 14.28 5.82 -8.43
C GLY A 76 13.75 4.46 -8.87
N LEU A 77 12.54 4.08 -8.45
CA LEU A 77 11.77 2.96 -8.99
C LEU A 77 10.55 3.52 -9.73
N PRO A 78 10.72 4.05 -10.95
CA PRO A 78 9.61 4.56 -11.73
C PRO A 78 8.80 3.41 -12.34
N ARG A 79 7.57 3.69 -12.77
CA ARG A 79 6.60 2.71 -13.30
C ARG A 79 7.21 1.78 -14.36
N GLU A 80 8.07 2.31 -15.22
CA GLU A 80 8.65 1.64 -16.38
C GLU A 80 9.54 0.46 -15.99
N MET A 81 10.11 0.50 -14.78
CA MET A 81 10.87 -0.62 -14.22
C MET A 81 9.97 -1.81 -13.87
N LEU A 82 8.70 -1.58 -13.54
CA LEU A 82 7.75 -2.60 -13.10
C LEU A 82 6.96 -3.25 -14.24
N LYS A 83 7.35 -3.05 -15.50
CA LYS A 83 6.65 -3.61 -16.66
C LYS A 83 6.60 -5.15 -16.62
N ALA A 84 5.53 -5.70 -17.20
CA ALA A 84 5.40 -7.14 -17.39
C ALA A 84 6.61 -7.72 -18.16
N GLY A 85 7.05 -8.90 -17.75
CA GLY A 85 8.25 -9.57 -18.27
C GLY A 85 9.54 -9.24 -17.51
N THR A 86 9.57 -8.17 -16.71
CA THR A 86 10.74 -7.81 -15.91
C THR A 86 11.02 -8.86 -14.83
N LYS A 87 12.28 -9.26 -14.69
CA LYS A 87 12.75 -10.06 -13.56
C LYS A 87 12.96 -9.18 -12.33
N ALA A 88 12.46 -9.62 -11.19
CA ALA A 88 12.60 -8.93 -9.93
C ALA A 88 12.85 -9.91 -8.78
N SER A 89 13.61 -9.44 -7.80
CA SER A 89 13.73 -10.07 -6.49
C SER A 89 13.11 -9.16 -5.44
N VAL A 90 12.33 -9.71 -4.52
CA VAL A 90 11.66 -8.95 -3.46
C VAL A 90 11.94 -9.58 -2.11
N VAL A 91 12.27 -8.72 -1.14
CA VAL A 91 12.37 -9.13 0.26
C VAL A 91 11.24 -8.46 1.01
N GLY A 92 10.57 -9.21 1.89
CA GLY A 92 9.47 -8.67 2.67
C GLY A 92 8.81 -9.72 3.56
N TYR A 93 7.52 -9.53 3.83
CA TYR A 93 6.80 -10.31 4.83
C TYR A 93 5.46 -10.82 4.29
N PRO A 94 5.07 -12.06 4.60
CA PRO A 94 3.80 -12.61 4.17
C PRO A 94 2.64 -11.89 4.86
N ASN A 95 1.51 -11.81 4.19
CA ASN A 95 0.26 -11.47 4.84
C ASN A 95 -0.13 -12.62 5.79
N ARG A 96 -0.67 -12.28 6.97
CA ARG A 96 -1.06 -13.24 8.01
C ARG A 96 -2.28 -14.08 7.62
N SER A 97 -3.14 -13.56 6.74
CA SER A 97 -4.43 -14.18 6.38
C SER A 97 -4.52 -14.53 4.89
N ASP A 98 -3.74 -13.89 4.03
CA ASP A 98 -3.68 -14.20 2.60
C ASP A 98 -2.34 -14.87 2.25
N PRO A 99 -2.32 -16.19 1.99
CA PRO A 99 -1.09 -16.89 1.67
C PRO A 99 -0.49 -16.48 0.32
N GLY A 100 -1.25 -15.83 -0.57
CA GLY A 100 -0.79 -15.35 -1.88
C GLY A 100 -0.21 -13.93 -1.86
N GLU A 101 -0.29 -13.23 -0.74
CA GLU A 101 0.13 -11.84 -0.62
C GLU A 101 1.37 -11.69 0.26
N MET A 102 2.25 -10.79 -0.15
CA MET A 102 3.32 -10.28 0.70
C MET A 102 3.44 -8.77 0.57
N ARG A 103 4.01 -8.14 1.59
CA ARG A 103 4.43 -6.75 1.52
C ARG A 103 5.94 -6.68 1.36
N ALA A 104 6.41 -5.91 0.39
CA ALA A 104 7.83 -5.68 0.19
C ALA A 104 8.43 -4.69 1.20
N GLU A 105 9.63 -5.01 1.66
CA GLU A 105 10.60 -4.10 2.29
C GLU A 105 11.50 -3.46 1.23
N ARG A 106 11.92 -4.24 0.24
CA ARG A 106 12.73 -3.80 -0.90
C ARG A 106 12.44 -4.64 -2.13
N ILE A 107 12.73 -4.05 -3.28
CA ILE A 107 12.70 -4.72 -4.59
C ILE A 107 14.01 -4.47 -5.31
N THR A 108 14.53 -5.50 -5.96
CA THR A 108 15.72 -5.46 -6.79
C THR A 108 15.35 -5.78 -8.23
N ILE A 109 15.73 -4.89 -9.16
CA ILE A 109 15.52 -5.04 -10.61
C ILE A 109 16.85 -4.78 -11.29
N GLY A 110 17.38 -5.79 -11.99
CA GLY A 110 18.78 -5.79 -12.41
C GLY A 110 19.69 -5.64 -11.20
N ASP A 111 20.64 -4.71 -11.26
CA ASP A 111 21.58 -4.44 -10.17
C ASP A 111 21.06 -3.38 -9.17
N LYS A 112 19.85 -2.85 -9.38
CA LYS A 112 19.30 -1.77 -8.56
C LYS A 112 18.35 -2.32 -7.50
N THR A 113 18.71 -2.12 -6.24
CA THR A 113 17.81 -2.32 -5.09
C THR A 113 17.18 -1.01 -4.67
N THR A 114 15.86 -1.00 -4.54
CA THR A 114 15.09 0.12 -4.00
C THR A 114 14.46 -0.29 -2.68
N GLU A 115 14.82 0.42 -1.61
CA GLU A 115 14.14 0.30 -0.32
C GLU A 115 12.75 0.93 -0.41
N LEU A 116 11.74 0.25 0.10
CA LEU A 116 10.33 0.66 0.03
C LEU A 116 9.80 1.16 1.38
N ARG A 117 10.58 1.06 2.46
CA ARG A 117 10.28 1.61 3.79
C ARG A 117 11.08 2.84 4.17
#